data_AF-A0A4S4DIR4-F1
#
_entry.id   AF-A0A4S4DIR4-F1
#
_cell.length_a   1.000
_cell.length_b   1.000
_cell.length_c   1.000
_cell.angle_alpha   90.00
_cell.angle_beta   90.00
_cell.angle_gamma   90.00
#
_symmetry.space_group_name_H-M   'P 1'
#
loop_
_entity.id
_entity.type
_entity.pdbx_description
1 polymer ?
#
loop_
_entity_poly.entity_id
_entity_poly.type
_entity_poly.pdbx_seq_one_letter_code
_entity_poly.pdbx_strand_id
1 'polypeptide(L)'
;MNYVELLSERTILSETGRSPKWLLPRLLKIKKYPVNNRYSSTGLCLATRNGGIRQQLHGIGDKDSVVIVDHGSRIKESNLMLDEFAAMFRDKTGYPIVEPAHIELAEPSIRDAFGLCVQQGANRVIVSPFLLFPGRHWHQDIPSLTAEAAKGHPGVSYIVTAPLGFHELLVDNRHREHRHIQNRDRPKSVHHNTPQT
;
A
#
# COMPACT_ATOMS: atom_id res chain seq x y z
N MET A 1 24.43 -19.23 28.70
CA MET A 1 23.91 -20.61 28.61
C MET A 1 22.80 -20.74 29.64
N ASN A 2 21.66 -21.27 29.20
CA ASN A 2 20.28 -21.12 29.71
C ASN A 2 19.99 -21.61 31.14
N TYR A 3 18.85 -21.20 31.73
CA TYR A 3 17.67 -22.08 31.92
C TYR A 3 16.40 -21.34 32.41
N VAL A 4 15.28 -21.79 31.86
CA VAL A 4 13.84 -21.46 31.99
C VAL A 4 13.29 -21.95 33.36
N GLU A 5 12.37 -21.29 34.08
CA GLU A 5 10.88 -21.47 34.12
C GLU A 5 10.37 -20.69 35.39
N LEU A 6 9.36 -19.82 35.32
CA LEU A 6 7.90 -20.03 35.53
C LEU A 6 7.43 -20.12 37.01
N LEU A 7 6.26 -19.50 37.27
CA LEU A 7 5.38 -19.54 38.47
C LEU A 7 5.72 -18.54 39.60
N SER A 8 4.83 -17.78 40.23
CA SER A 8 3.37 -17.67 40.20
C SER A 8 2.97 -16.35 40.87
N GLU A 9 2.15 -15.54 40.20
CA GLU A 9 1.42 -14.46 40.86
C GLU A 9 0.06 -14.99 41.34
N ARG A 10 -0.16 -14.98 42.66
CA ARG A 10 -1.44 -14.58 43.28
C ARG A 10 -1.17 -14.10 44.71
N THR A 11 -1.43 -12.83 44.99
CA THR A 11 -2.14 -12.40 46.20
C THR A 11 -2.72 -11.01 45.94
N ILE A 12 -4.00 -10.87 46.26
CA ILE A 12 -4.89 -9.72 46.08
C ILE A 12 -4.81 -8.83 47.33
N LEU A 13 -5.20 -7.55 47.19
CA LEU A 13 -5.49 -6.53 48.22
C LEU A 13 -4.26 -5.76 48.70
N SER A 14 -4.26 -4.45 48.95
CA SER A 14 -5.26 -3.38 48.85
C SER A 14 -4.52 -2.07 49.13
N GLU A 15 -5.00 -0.97 48.53
CA GLU A 15 -4.86 0.44 48.93
C GLU A 15 -3.63 0.90 49.74
N THR A 16 -2.87 1.85 49.19
CA THR A 16 -2.80 3.22 49.73
C THR A 16 -1.95 4.09 48.82
N GLY A 17 -2.40 5.34 48.64
CA GLY A 17 -1.91 6.25 47.61
C GLY A 17 -0.44 6.63 47.74
N ARG A 18 0.25 6.62 46.60
CA ARG A 18 1.29 7.57 46.18
C ARG A 18 1.56 7.33 44.69
N SER A 19 1.30 8.34 43.87
CA SER A 19 1.56 8.32 42.42
C SER A 19 3.05 8.10 42.15
N PRO A 20 3.46 7.10 41.34
CA PRO A 20 4.84 7.01 40.88
C PRO A 20 5.06 8.06 39.79
N LYS A 21 6.01 8.98 40.01
CA LYS A 21 6.55 9.87 38.98
C LYS A 21 7.29 9.03 37.95
N TRP A 22 6.61 8.67 36.87
CA TRP A 22 7.24 8.08 35.69
C TRP A 22 8.14 9.14 35.04
N LEU A 23 9.45 8.89 35.08
CA LEU A 23 10.46 9.64 34.34
C LEU A 23 10.22 9.41 32.85
N LEU A 24 9.60 10.39 32.18
CA LEU A 24 9.52 10.44 30.71
C LEU A 24 10.94 10.56 30.15
N PRO A 25 11.39 9.66 29.25
CA PRO A 25 12.55 9.94 28.43
C PRO A 25 12.24 11.19 27.59
N ARG A 26 13.19 12.14 27.57
CA ARG A 26 13.14 13.37 26.77
C ARG A 26 12.52 13.10 25.40
N LEU A 27 11.37 13.74 25.14
CA LEU A 27 10.79 13.86 23.80
C LEU A 27 11.91 14.20 22.82
N LEU A 28 12.26 13.23 21.95
CA LEU A 28 12.88 13.54 20.69
C LEU A 28 11.94 14.52 19.99
N LYS A 29 12.43 15.74 19.78
CA LYS A 29 11.72 16.80 19.06
C LYS A 29 11.26 16.21 17.73
N ILE A 30 9.98 15.87 17.64
CA ILE A 30 9.33 15.54 16.37
C ILE A 30 9.47 16.81 15.54
N LYS A 31 10.39 16.75 14.56
CA LYS A 31 10.56 17.81 13.57
C LYS A 31 9.22 17.85 12.85
N LYS A 32 8.41 18.90 13.11
CA LYS A 32 7.17 19.16 12.39
C LYS A 32 7.53 19.23 10.91
N TYR A 33 7.25 18.14 10.18
CA TYR A 33 7.27 18.19 8.73
C TYR A 33 6.08 19.07 8.33
N PRO A 34 6.29 20.16 7.59
CA PRO A 34 5.17 20.92 7.08
C PRO A 34 4.37 19.99 6.17
N VAL A 35 3.11 19.72 6.54
CA VAL A 35 2.12 19.15 5.62
C VAL A 35 1.86 20.24 4.58
N ASN A 36 2.70 20.26 3.55
CA ASN A 36 2.45 21.08 2.37
C ASN A 36 1.37 20.37 1.56
N ASN A 37 0.18 20.97 1.57
CA ASN A 37 -0.97 20.64 0.74
C ASN A 37 -0.68 20.89 -0.75
N ARG A 38 0.32 20.19 -1.30
CA ARG A 38 0.73 20.26 -2.72
C ARG A 38 0.71 18.91 -3.42
N TYR A 39 -0.12 17.97 -2.97
CA TYR A 39 -0.55 16.85 -3.82
C TYR A 39 -1.71 17.30 -4.72
N SER A 40 -1.50 18.42 -5.43
CA SER A 40 -2.30 18.81 -6.58
C SER A 40 -1.65 18.19 -7.80
N SER A 41 -2.16 17.03 -8.22
CA SER A 41 -2.17 16.37 -9.55
C SER A 41 -1.09 16.67 -10.61
N THR A 42 0.08 17.20 -10.29
CA THR A 42 1.09 17.59 -11.29
C THR A 42 2.50 17.40 -10.75
N GLY A 43 3.15 16.32 -11.20
CA GLY A 43 4.61 16.26 -11.32
C GLY A 43 5.40 15.62 -10.18
N LEU A 44 5.68 14.32 -10.30
CA LEU A 44 7.06 13.84 -10.43
C LEU A 44 7.05 12.44 -11.05
N CYS A 45 6.84 12.40 -12.36
CA CYS A 45 7.11 11.22 -13.16
C CYS A 45 8.60 11.24 -13.52
N LEU A 46 9.38 10.25 -13.11
CA LEU A 46 10.74 10.09 -13.63
C LEU A 46 10.62 9.56 -15.07
N ALA A 47 10.42 10.46 -16.03
CA ALA A 47 10.38 10.14 -17.45
C ALA A 47 11.77 10.34 -18.04
N THR A 48 12.49 9.26 -18.37
CA THR A 48 13.74 9.34 -19.13
C THR A 48 13.46 9.19 -20.62
N ARG A 49 13.22 10.31 -21.32
CA ARG A 49 13.38 10.39 -22.78
C ARG A 49 13.98 11.74 -23.19
N ASN A 50 15.01 11.69 -24.02
CA ASN A 50 15.56 12.84 -24.74
C ASN A 50 14.47 13.47 -25.60
N GLY A 51 14.08 14.71 -25.28
CA GLY A 51 13.25 15.56 -26.14
C GLY A 51 11.92 15.99 -25.53
N GLY A 52 11.87 17.26 -25.11
CA GLY A 52 10.66 18.11 -25.13
C GLY A 52 9.53 17.78 -24.15
N ILE A 53 9.34 18.64 -23.15
CA ILE A 53 8.14 18.62 -22.30
C ILE A 53 6.91 19.03 -23.14
N ARG A 54 6.04 18.07 -23.45
CA ARG A 54 4.61 18.33 -23.72
C ARG A 54 3.81 17.69 -22.60
N GLN A 55 3.22 18.53 -21.75
CA GLN A 55 2.14 18.14 -20.84
C GLN A 55 0.99 17.62 -21.71
N GLN A 56 0.79 16.31 -21.69
CA GLN A 56 -0.37 15.71 -22.31
C GLN A 56 -0.91 14.71 -21.30
N LEU A 57 -1.89 15.19 -20.52
CA LEU A 57 -2.79 14.41 -19.67
C LEU A 57 -3.58 13.47 -20.60
N HIS A 58 -2.95 12.38 -21.03
CA HIS A 58 -3.58 11.40 -21.89
C HIS A 58 -4.43 10.47 -21.03
N GLY A 59 -5.67 10.24 -21.47
CA GLY A 59 -6.45 9.09 -21.02
C GLY A 59 -5.68 7.78 -21.20
N ILE A 60 -6.17 6.75 -20.54
CA ILE A 60 -5.69 5.37 -20.68
C ILE A 60 -5.67 5.05 -22.18
N GLY A 61 -4.48 4.79 -22.72
CA GLY A 61 -4.34 4.33 -24.10
C GLY A 61 -4.73 2.86 -24.21
N ASP A 62 -5.30 2.47 -25.34
CA ASP A 62 -5.74 1.08 -25.59
C ASP A 62 -4.62 0.02 -25.50
N LYS A 63 -3.36 0.46 -25.42
CA LYS A 63 -2.15 -0.37 -25.30
C LYS A 63 -1.32 -0.06 -24.05
N ASP A 64 -1.91 0.65 -23.10
CA ASP A 64 -1.32 0.84 -21.78
C ASP A 64 -1.55 -0.42 -20.95
N SER A 65 -0.51 -0.86 -20.27
CA SER A 65 -0.62 -1.86 -19.21
C SER A 65 -0.18 -1.29 -17.88
N VAL A 66 -0.65 -1.93 -16.80
CA VAL A 66 -0.23 -1.62 -15.44
C VAL A 66 0.41 -2.85 -14.80
N VAL A 67 1.56 -2.68 -14.18
CA VAL A 67 2.18 -3.69 -13.32
C VAL A 67 2.07 -3.21 -11.89
N ILE A 68 1.33 -3.93 -11.04
CA ILE A 68 1.13 -3.57 -9.63
C ILE A 68 2.16 -4.33 -8.79
N VAL A 69 3.00 -3.60 -8.06
CA VAL A 69 4.20 -4.18 -7.41
C VAL A 69 4.13 -4.08 -5.89
N ASP A 70 4.23 -5.20 -5.18
CA ASP A 70 4.46 -5.23 -3.72
C ASP A 70 5.79 -5.93 -3.36
N HIS A 71 6.04 -6.18 -2.07
CA HIS A 71 7.26 -6.88 -1.64
C HIS A 71 7.26 -8.39 -1.96
N GLY A 72 6.08 -8.98 -2.13
CA GLY A 72 5.84 -10.41 -2.00
C GLY A 72 5.82 -10.87 -0.55
N SER A 73 5.30 -12.07 -0.35
CA SER A 73 5.24 -12.75 0.94
C SER A 73 5.60 -14.22 0.79
N ARG A 74 6.17 -14.80 1.85
CA ARG A 74 6.34 -16.25 1.96
C ARG A 74 5.01 -16.98 2.18
N ILE A 75 3.98 -16.26 2.60
CA ILE A 75 2.62 -16.77 2.79
C ILE A 75 1.90 -16.63 1.45
N LYS A 76 1.56 -17.76 0.82
CA LYS A 76 0.97 -17.80 -0.52
C LYS A 76 -0.36 -17.03 -0.57
N GLU A 77 -1.17 -17.14 0.46
CA GLU A 77 -2.46 -16.45 0.59
C GLU A 77 -2.31 -14.94 0.56
N SER A 78 -1.17 -14.40 1.04
CA SER A 78 -0.90 -12.96 0.95
C SER A 78 -0.64 -12.50 -0.47
N ASN A 79 0.02 -13.33 -1.28
CA ASN A 79 0.30 -13.01 -2.69
C ASN A 79 -0.99 -13.05 -3.52
N LEU A 80 -1.90 -14.00 -3.23
CA LEU A 80 -3.22 -14.08 -3.88
C LEU A 80 -4.06 -12.81 -3.69
N MET A 81 -3.89 -12.09 -2.57
CA MET A 81 -4.58 -10.81 -2.37
C MET A 81 -4.13 -9.74 -3.38
N LEU A 82 -2.88 -9.79 -3.85
CA LEU A 82 -2.40 -8.88 -4.89
C LEU A 82 -3.02 -9.23 -6.24
N ASP A 83 -3.18 -10.52 -6.55
CA ASP A 83 -3.87 -11.00 -7.74
C ASP A 83 -5.33 -10.53 -7.77
N GLU A 84 -6.04 -10.69 -6.64
CA GLU A 84 -7.41 -10.19 -6.48
C GLU A 84 -7.48 -8.67 -6.65
N PHE A 85 -6.53 -7.94 -6.07
CA PHE A 85 -6.46 -6.49 -6.23
C PHE A 85 -6.20 -6.07 -7.68
N ALA A 86 -5.31 -6.76 -8.41
CA ALA A 86 -5.03 -6.49 -9.81
C ALA A 86 -6.27 -6.70 -10.69
N ALA A 87 -7.04 -7.78 -10.45
CA ALA A 87 -8.30 -8.02 -11.14
C ALA A 87 -9.33 -6.92 -10.82
N MET A 88 -9.49 -6.56 -9.54
CA MET A 88 -10.39 -5.47 -9.15
C MET A 88 -9.98 -4.13 -9.75
N PHE A 89 -8.68 -3.85 -9.82
CA PHE A 89 -8.14 -2.62 -10.39
C PHE A 89 -8.49 -2.55 -11.87
N ARG A 90 -8.19 -3.62 -12.62
CA ARG A 90 -8.56 -3.76 -14.04
C ARG A 90 -10.04 -3.46 -14.28
N ASP A 91 -10.91 -4.14 -13.55
CA ASP A 91 -12.36 -4.05 -13.72
C ASP A 91 -12.88 -2.65 -13.37
N LYS A 92 -12.24 -1.94 -12.43
CA LYS A 92 -12.64 -0.58 -12.03
C LYS A 92 -12.11 0.53 -12.93
N THR A 93 -10.91 0.39 -13.48
CA THR A 93 -10.25 1.47 -14.23
C THR A 93 -10.33 1.31 -15.73
N GLY A 94 -10.63 0.10 -16.23
CA GLY A 94 -10.69 -0.19 -17.66
C GLY A 94 -9.32 -0.29 -18.35
N TYR A 95 -8.23 -0.47 -17.59
CA TYR A 95 -6.95 -0.82 -18.20
C TYR A 95 -7.10 -2.22 -18.83
N PRO A 96 -6.70 -2.43 -20.09
CA PRO A 96 -6.88 -3.73 -20.74
C PRO A 96 -5.97 -4.81 -20.16
N ILE A 97 -4.79 -4.42 -19.67
CA ILE A 97 -3.75 -5.34 -19.17
C ILE A 97 -3.30 -4.85 -17.79
N VAL A 98 -3.48 -5.68 -16.77
CA VAL A 98 -3.04 -5.40 -15.40
C VAL A 98 -2.42 -6.67 -14.82
N GLU A 99 -1.13 -6.61 -14.49
CA GLU A 99 -0.36 -7.76 -13.98
C GLU A 99 0.15 -7.48 -12.57
N PRO A 100 0.04 -8.43 -11.63
CA PRO A 100 0.71 -8.35 -10.33
C PRO A 100 2.20 -8.66 -10.48
N ALA A 101 3.03 -8.15 -9.56
CA ALA A 101 4.44 -8.50 -9.45
C ALA A 101 4.97 -8.31 -8.03
N HIS A 102 6.04 -9.04 -7.70
CA HIS A 102 6.70 -9.00 -6.41
C HIS A 102 8.19 -8.67 -6.57
N ILE A 103 8.77 -8.03 -5.55
CA ILE A 103 10.19 -7.61 -5.60
C ILE A 103 11.14 -8.77 -5.25
N GLU A 104 10.83 -9.60 -4.25
CA GLU A 104 11.79 -10.59 -3.73
C GLU A 104 11.18 -11.94 -3.33
N LEU A 105 10.03 -11.92 -2.64
CA LEU A 105 9.60 -13.07 -1.83
C LEU A 105 8.62 -14.02 -2.53
N ALA A 106 8.19 -13.67 -3.74
CA ALA A 106 7.19 -14.41 -4.49
C ALA A 106 7.37 -14.17 -5.99
N GLU A 107 6.73 -15.01 -6.79
CA GLU A 107 6.58 -14.85 -8.23
C GLU A 107 5.14 -14.48 -8.54
N PRO A 108 4.87 -13.70 -9.61
CA PRO A 108 5.81 -13.29 -10.66
C PRO A 108 6.72 -12.11 -10.27
N SER A 109 7.94 -12.08 -10.81
CA SER A 109 8.85 -10.94 -10.69
C SER A 109 8.41 -9.76 -11.57
N ILE A 110 8.96 -8.56 -11.33
CA ILE A 110 8.73 -7.38 -12.20
C ILE A 110 9.10 -7.67 -13.66
N ARG A 111 10.15 -8.47 -13.89
CA ARG A 111 10.57 -8.84 -15.24
C ARG A 111 9.52 -9.70 -15.94
N ASP A 112 8.95 -10.67 -15.23
CA ASP A 112 7.97 -11.59 -15.78
C ASP A 112 6.67 -10.85 -16.10
N ALA A 113 6.16 -10.06 -15.15
CA ALA A 113 4.96 -9.24 -15.35
C ALA A 113 5.12 -8.22 -16.49
N PHE A 114 6.29 -7.58 -16.61
CA PHE A 114 6.60 -6.69 -17.73
C PHE A 114 6.56 -7.46 -19.06
N GLY A 115 7.21 -8.63 -19.11
CA GLY A 115 7.21 -9.49 -20.29
C GLY A 115 5.80 -9.92 -20.70
N LEU A 116 4.95 -10.31 -19.74
CA LEU A 116 3.55 -10.65 -19.97
C LEU A 116 2.74 -9.48 -20.53
N CYS A 117 2.96 -8.26 -20.02
CA CYS A 117 2.34 -7.06 -20.56
C CYS A 117 2.69 -6.87 -22.05
N VAL A 118 3.97 -7.02 -22.40
CA VAL A 118 4.44 -6.87 -23.78
C VAL A 118 3.89 -7.97 -24.68
N GLN A 119 3.85 -9.22 -24.21
CA GLN A 119 3.26 -10.33 -24.96
C GLN A 119 1.77 -10.12 -25.26
N GLN A 120 1.05 -9.46 -24.36
CA GLN A 120 -0.36 -9.07 -24.55
C GLN A 120 -0.54 -7.82 -25.45
N GLY A 121 0.55 -7.23 -25.94
CA GLY A 121 0.51 -6.15 -26.93
C GLY A 121 0.65 -4.74 -26.35
N ALA A 122 1.08 -4.61 -25.09
CA ALA A 122 1.35 -3.31 -24.49
C ALA A 122 2.49 -2.57 -25.20
N ASN A 123 2.32 -1.28 -25.45
CA ASN A 123 3.38 -0.39 -25.96
C ASN A 123 3.88 0.60 -24.89
N ARG A 124 3.18 0.65 -23.75
CA ARG A 124 3.55 1.42 -22.57
C ARG A 124 3.20 0.64 -21.31
N VAL A 125 4.19 0.43 -20.44
CA VAL A 125 4.03 -0.27 -19.15
C VAL A 125 4.13 0.73 -17.99
N ILE A 126 3.07 0.82 -17.19
CA ILE A 126 2.99 1.68 -16.00
C ILE A 126 3.26 0.81 -14.79
N VAL A 127 4.42 0.97 -14.16
CA VAL A 127 4.78 0.25 -12.94
C VAL A 127 4.28 1.03 -11.72
N SER A 128 3.38 0.42 -10.96
CA SER A 128 2.67 1.03 -9.84
C SER A 128 3.01 0.34 -8.51
N PRO A 129 3.85 0.97 -7.67
CA PRO A 129 4.17 0.41 -6.36
C PRO A 129 2.97 0.42 -5.41
N PHE A 130 2.51 -0.77 -5.02
CA PHE A 130 1.50 -1.00 -3.99
C PHE A 130 2.13 -0.99 -2.58
N LEU A 131 2.80 0.12 -2.26
CA LEU A 131 3.53 0.34 -1.02
C LEU A 131 2.94 1.52 -0.25
N LEU A 132 2.72 1.35 1.06
CA LEU A 132 2.17 2.43 1.90
C LEU A 132 3.20 3.53 2.20
N PHE A 133 4.49 3.16 2.29
CA PHE A 133 5.54 4.08 2.69
C PHE A 133 6.63 4.17 1.62
N PRO A 134 7.13 5.38 1.32
CA PRO A 134 8.33 5.52 0.52
C PRO A 134 9.52 4.90 1.27
N GLY A 135 10.36 4.15 0.54
CA GLY A 135 11.51 3.46 1.08
C GLY A 135 12.49 3.06 -0.02
N ARG A 136 13.53 2.28 0.33
CA ARG A 136 14.56 1.82 -0.63
C ARG A 136 13.95 1.19 -1.88
N HIS A 137 12.96 0.33 -1.68
CA HIS A 137 12.27 -0.37 -2.76
C HIS A 137 11.65 0.55 -3.80
N TRP A 138 11.01 1.64 -3.38
CA TRP A 138 10.47 2.62 -4.32
C TRP A 138 11.56 3.46 -4.98
N HIS A 139 12.57 3.89 -4.23
CA HIS A 139 13.59 4.80 -4.75
C HIS A 139 14.64 4.15 -5.66
N GLN A 140 14.89 2.85 -5.48
CA GLN A 140 16.03 2.17 -6.09
C GLN A 140 15.62 0.87 -6.78
N ASP A 141 15.01 -0.05 -6.03
CA ASP A 141 14.85 -1.42 -6.51
C ASP A 141 13.82 -1.51 -7.64
N ILE A 142 12.61 -0.95 -7.47
CA ILE A 142 11.57 -0.96 -8.51
C ILE A 142 12.04 -0.23 -9.79
N PRO A 143 12.59 0.99 -9.74
CA PRO A 143 13.15 1.65 -10.92
C PRO A 143 14.25 0.82 -11.61
N SER A 144 15.18 0.25 -10.84
CA SER A 144 16.26 -0.55 -11.40
C SER A 144 15.75 -1.82 -12.07
N LEU A 145 14.90 -2.59 -11.39
CA LEU A 145 14.32 -3.83 -11.91
C LEU A 145 13.45 -3.57 -13.16
N THR A 146 12.68 -2.48 -13.15
CA THR A 146 11.88 -2.06 -14.31
C THR A 146 12.78 -1.71 -15.49
N ALA A 147 13.86 -0.95 -15.27
CA ALA A 147 14.80 -0.58 -16.32
C ALA A 147 15.50 -1.81 -16.91
N GLU A 148 15.89 -2.79 -16.08
CA GLU A 148 16.45 -4.05 -16.54
C GLU A 148 15.45 -4.86 -17.38
N ALA A 149 14.19 -4.97 -16.94
CA ALA A 149 13.13 -5.64 -17.70
C ALA A 149 12.91 -5.00 -19.07
N ALA A 150 12.89 -3.67 -19.13
CA ALA A 150 12.66 -2.91 -20.36
C ALA A 150 13.78 -3.08 -21.41
N LYS A 151 15.01 -3.44 -21.02
CA LYS A 151 16.11 -3.71 -21.99
C LYS A 151 15.76 -4.82 -22.99
N GLY A 152 14.92 -5.78 -22.59
CA GLY A 152 14.42 -6.84 -23.47
C GLY A 152 13.36 -6.39 -24.48
N HIS A 153 12.85 -5.15 -24.36
CA HIS A 153 11.68 -4.67 -25.10
C HIS A 153 11.88 -3.22 -25.62
N PRO A 154 12.83 -2.97 -26.55
CA PRO A 154 13.23 -1.61 -26.96
C PRO A 154 12.12 -0.76 -27.60
N GLY A 155 11.03 -1.38 -28.07
CA GLY A 155 9.86 -0.68 -28.63
C GLY A 155 8.81 -0.25 -27.59
N VAL A 156 8.99 -0.64 -26.32
CA VAL A 156 8.01 -0.45 -25.25
C VAL A 156 8.50 0.64 -24.31
N SER A 157 7.66 1.66 -24.10
CA SER A 157 7.95 2.70 -23.12
C SER A 157 7.51 2.26 -21.72
N TYR A 158 8.09 2.84 -20.68
CA TYR A 158 7.65 2.57 -19.31
C TYR A 158 7.73 3.79 -18.42
N ILE A 159 6.98 3.75 -17.31
CA ILE A 159 7.00 4.76 -16.26
C ILE A 159 6.84 4.08 -14.91
N VAL A 160 7.60 4.51 -13.92
CA VAL A 160 7.40 4.13 -12.52
C VAL A 160 6.66 5.26 -11.81
N THR A 161 5.55 4.94 -11.16
CA THR A 161 4.71 5.91 -10.46
C THR A 161 5.13 6.10 -8.99
N ALA A 162 4.55 7.09 -8.33
CA ALA A 162 4.65 7.21 -6.88
C ALA A 162 3.99 6.00 -6.20
N PRO A 163 4.45 5.59 -5.00
CA PRO A 163 3.80 4.54 -4.25
C PRO A 163 2.41 5.01 -3.80
N LEU A 164 1.55 4.07 -3.41
CA LEU A 164 0.23 4.37 -2.87
C LEU A 164 0.28 5.46 -1.78
N GLY A 165 1.28 5.40 -0.90
CA GLY A 165 1.57 6.48 0.03
C GLY A 165 0.46 6.74 1.05
N PHE A 166 0.51 7.92 1.68
CA PHE A 166 -0.56 8.40 2.55
C PHE A 166 -1.56 9.24 1.75
N HIS A 167 -2.79 8.72 1.66
CA HIS A 167 -3.91 9.42 1.04
C HIS A 167 -5.08 9.49 2.02
N GLU A 168 -5.88 10.58 2.00
CA GLU A 168 -7.01 10.77 2.91
C GLU A 168 -8.00 9.59 2.86
N LEU A 169 -8.20 9.02 1.68
CA LEU A 169 -9.00 7.81 1.46
C LEU A 169 -8.56 6.60 2.31
N LEU A 170 -7.25 6.45 2.61
CA LEU A 170 -6.78 5.38 3.50
C LEU A 170 -7.20 5.64 4.95
N VAL A 171 -7.16 6.90 5.39
CA VAL A 171 -7.63 7.32 6.71
C VAL A 171 -9.14 7.10 6.81
N ASP A 172 -9.90 7.50 5.79
CA ASP A 172 -11.34 7.31 5.72
C ASP A 172 -11.73 5.84 5.76
N ASN A 173 -11.05 4.99 4.99
CA ASN A 173 -11.29 3.55 5.00
C ASN A 173 -10.99 2.95 6.38
N ARG A 174 -9.87 3.33 7.01
CA ARG A 174 -9.54 2.87 8.37
C ARG A 174 -10.56 3.34 9.40
N HIS A 175 -11.04 4.58 9.28
CA HIS A 175 -12.06 5.12 10.18
C HIS A 175 -13.43 4.44 9.98
N ARG A 176 -13.83 4.15 8.74
CA ARG A 176 -15.04 3.37 8.44
C ARG A 176 -15.01 2.00 9.09
N GLU A 177 -13.87 1.31 9.03
CA GLU A 177 -13.70 -0.01 9.65
C GLU A 177 -13.85 0.05 11.19
N HIS A 178 -13.22 1.04 11.84
CA HIS A 178 -13.40 1.22 13.29
C HIS A 178 -14.87 1.44 13.69
N ARG A 179 -15.61 2.27 12.93
CA ARG A 179 -17.04 2.48 13.19
C ARG A 179 -17.88 1.24 12.95
N HIS A 180 -17.53 0.44 11.94
CA HIS A 180 -18.23 -0.81 11.67
C HIS A 180 -18.12 -1.79 12.85
N ILE A 181 -16.94 -1.90 13.47
CA ILE A 181 -16.73 -2.70 14.69
C ILE A 181 -17.57 -2.14 15.86
N GLN A 182 -17.50 -0.83 16.12
CA GLN A 182 -18.25 -0.19 17.20
C GLN A 182 -19.77 -0.37 17.08
N ASN A 183 -20.31 -0.40 15.85
CA ASN A 183 -21.73 -0.61 15.62
C ASN A 183 -22.15 -2.08 15.76
N ARG A 184 -21.24 -3.05 15.56
CA ARG A 184 -21.51 -4.47 15.84
C ARG A 184 -21.65 -4.74 17.34
N ASP A 185 -20.87 -4.05 18.16
CA ASP A 185 -20.80 -4.28 19.61
C ASP A 185 -21.85 -3.49 20.43
N ARG A 186 -22.70 -2.68 19.78
CA ARG A 186 -23.80 -1.99 20.48
C ARG A 186 -24.91 -2.97 20.82
N PRO A 187 -25.33 -3.09 22.10
CA PRO A 187 -26.48 -3.90 22.45
C PRO A 187 -27.73 -3.37 21.74
N LYS A 188 -28.46 -4.25 21.05
CA LYS A 188 -29.75 -3.91 20.47
C LYS A 188 -30.69 -3.52 21.61
N SER A 189 -31.17 -2.28 21.61
CA SER A 189 -32.18 -1.84 22.58
C SER A 189 -33.45 -2.68 22.41
N VAL A 190 -33.74 -3.54 23.37
CA VAL A 190 -35.02 -4.24 23.45
C VAL A 190 -36.04 -3.20 23.89
N HIS A 191 -36.85 -2.70 22.96
CA HIS A 191 -38.00 -1.87 23.31
C HIS A 191 -39.01 -2.73 24.08
N HIS A 192 -39.05 -2.58 25.40
CA HIS A 192 -40.19 -3.02 26.20
C HIS A 192 -41.34 -2.04 25.93
N ASN A 193 -42.31 -2.49 25.13
CA ASN A 193 -43.61 -1.83 25.05
C ASN A 193 -44.35 -2.09 26.37
N THR A 194 -44.44 -1.07 27.23
CA THR A 194 -45.33 -1.11 28.38
C THR A 194 -46.76 -0.82 27.91
N PRO A 195 -47.77 -1.65 28.23
CA PRO A 195 -49.15 -1.36 27.88
C PRO A 195 -49.62 -0.13 28.67
N GLN A 196 -50.16 0.87 27.97
CA GLN A 196 -50.87 1.97 28.60
C GLN A 196 -52.24 1.45 29.03
N THR A 197 -52.48 1.47 30.34
CA THR A 197 -53.78 1.28 30.98
C THR A 197 -54.50 2.60 31.15
#